data_AF-A0A4R8ENT5-F1
#
_entry.id   AF-A0A4R8ENT5-F1
#
_cell.length_a   1.000
_cell.length_b   1.000
_cell.length_c   1.000
_cell.angle_alpha   90.00
_cell.angle_beta   90.00
_cell.angle_gamma   90.00
#
_symmetry.space_group_name_H-M   'P 1'
#
loop_
_entity.id
_entity.type
_entity.pdbx_description
1 polymer ?
#
loop_
_entity_poly.entity_id
_entity_poly.type
_entity_poly.pdbx_seq_one_letter_code
_entity_poly.pdbx_strand_id
1 'polypeptide(L)'
;MKKIILSLVLVLILVTGTYLFYDFKTKKAQKEYYKTLFIKDLDPESFITICKDRYNKTPINSVTMTGEFPENWVKPDDVQYLISIIRSQEKCCGYMNIFSSYLSTEDAEIGGFAIIFLNSYISKKKINLGLNCYPKTDRESIKKIEIWYKSSVHAN
;
A
#
# COMPACT_ATOMS: atom_id res chain seq x y z
N MET A 1 -29.49 -2.34 50.62
CA MET A 1 -29.98 -2.58 49.24
C MET A 1 -29.62 -1.46 48.27
N LYS A 2 -29.94 -0.18 48.52
CA LYS A 2 -29.62 0.94 47.60
C LYS A 2 -28.14 1.04 47.15
N LYS A 3 -27.18 0.83 48.06
CA LYS A 3 -25.73 0.86 47.73
C LYS A 3 -25.28 -0.29 46.80
N ILE A 4 -25.89 -1.46 46.93
CA ILE A 4 -25.60 -2.64 46.10
C ILE A 4 -26.15 -2.42 44.69
N ILE A 5 -27.38 -1.88 44.58
CA ILE A 5 -28.00 -1.53 43.30
C ILE A 5 -27.17 -0.46 42.56
N LEU A 6 -26.71 0.58 43.27
CA LEU A 6 -25.86 1.62 42.67
C LEU A 6 -24.52 1.07 42.17
N SER A 7 -23.89 0.17 42.94
CA SER A 7 -22.65 -0.49 42.54
C SER A 7 -22.85 -1.36 41.29
N LEU A 8 -23.96 -2.10 41.20
CA LEU A 8 -24.27 -2.93 40.02
C LEU A 8 -24.51 -2.08 38.77
N VAL A 9 -25.20 -0.95 38.90
CA VAL A 9 -25.41 0.00 37.79
C VAL A 9 -24.09 0.56 37.29
N LEU A 10 -23.16 0.92 38.19
CA LEU A 10 -21.82 1.41 37.83
C LEU A 10 -21.00 0.35 37.07
N VAL A 11 -21.02 -0.90 37.52
CA VAL A 11 -20.36 -2.00 36.81
C VAL A 11 -21.00 -2.22 35.43
N LEU A 12 -22.33 -2.17 35.34
CA LEU A 12 -23.04 -2.33 34.07
C LEU A 12 -22.66 -1.25 33.05
N ILE A 13 -22.54 0.01 33.48
CA ILE A 13 -22.11 1.13 32.63
C ILE A 13 -20.66 0.95 32.16
N LEU A 14 -19.76 0.47 33.03
CA LEU A 14 -18.37 0.22 32.65
C LEU A 14 -18.25 -0.92 31.63
N VAL A 15 -18.97 -2.02 31.84
CA VAL A 15 -18.97 -3.18 30.93
C VAL A 15 -19.60 -2.82 29.58
N THR A 16 -20.74 -2.13 29.58
CA THR A 16 -21.40 -1.72 28.33
C THR A 16 -20.62 -0.65 27.58
N GLY A 17 -20.04 0.33 28.27
CA GLY A 17 -19.22 1.39 27.67
C GLY A 17 -17.96 0.85 27.01
N THR A 18 -17.24 -0.06 27.67
CA THR A 18 -16.05 -0.72 27.10
C THR A 18 -16.40 -1.61 25.91
N TYR A 19 -17.51 -2.35 25.97
CA TYR A 19 -18.00 -3.15 24.83
C TYR A 19 -18.35 -2.29 23.61
N LEU A 20 -19.12 -1.21 23.80
CA LEU A 20 -19.50 -0.29 22.72
C LEU A 20 -18.28 0.40 22.10
N PHE A 21 -17.31 0.81 22.92
CA PHE A 21 -16.06 1.40 22.42
C PHE A 21 -15.25 0.41 21.58
N TYR A 22 -15.16 -0.85 22.02
CA TYR A 22 -14.48 -1.90 21.29
C TYR A 22 -15.15 -2.17 19.93
N ASP A 23 -16.47 -2.34 19.91
CA ASP A 23 -17.26 -2.57 18.69
C ASP A 23 -17.18 -1.39 17.70
N PHE A 24 -17.17 -0.15 18.20
CA PHE A 24 -16.96 1.03 17.36
C PHE A 24 -15.58 1.03 16.71
N LYS A 25 -14.53 0.72 17.48
CA LYS A 25 -13.14 0.69 16.98
C LYS A 25 -12.95 -0.40 15.93
N THR A 26 -13.49 -1.59 16.14
CA THR A 26 -13.40 -2.70 15.19
C THR A 26 -14.18 -2.42 13.90
N LYS A 27 -15.43 -1.92 14.00
CA LYS A 27 -16.23 -1.53 12.83
C LYS A 27 -15.58 -0.42 12.01
N LYS A 28 -14.95 0.57 12.65
CA LYS A 28 -14.22 1.63 11.95
C LYS A 28 -13.01 1.07 11.18
N ALA A 29 -12.18 0.25 11.84
CA ALA A 29 -11.03 -0.38 11.19
C ALA A 29 -11.44 -1.28 10.01
N GLN A 30 -12.53 -2.03 10.17
CA GLN A 30 -13.11 -2.85 9.12
C GLN A 30 -13.58 -2.01 7.93
N LYS A 31 -14.27 -0.90 8.17
CA LYS A 31 -14.75 0.02 7.13
C LYS A 31 -13.61 0.67 6.35
N GLU A 32 -12.52 1.06 7.03
CA GLU A 32 -11.32 1.61 6.38
C GLU A 32 -10.58 0.55 5.55
N TYR A 33 -10.56 -0.70 6.00
CA TYR A 33 -9.94 -1.82 5.29
C TYR A 33 -10.62 -2.10 3.92
N TYR A 34 -11.95 -2.11 3.89
CA TYR A 34 -12.75 -2.40 2.69
C TYR A 34 -13.07 -1.16 1.83
N LYS A 35 -12.55 0.01 2.19
CA LYS A 35 -12.72 1.20 1.34
C LYS A 35 -12.09 0.96 -0.02
N THR A 36 -12.84 1.24 -1.09
CA THR A 36 -12.31 1.22 -2.45
C THR A 36 -11.15 2.20 -2.57
N LEU A 37 -9.98 1.69 -2.96
CA LEU A 37 -8.78 2.48 -3.18
C LEU A 37 -8.72 2.92 -4.63
N PHE A 38 -8.64 4.23 -4.87
CA PHE A 38 -8.46 4.79 -6.19
C PHE A 38 -7.00 5.13 -6.41
N ILE A 39 -6.39 4.62 -7.49
CA ILE A 39 -4.96 4.81 -7.78
C ILE A 39 -4.60 6.29 -7.89
N LYS A 40 -5.48 7.10 -8.51
CA LYS A 40 -5.26 8.53 -8.71
C LYS A 40 -5.13 9.35 -7.42
N ASP A 41 -5.60 8.81 -6.28
CA ASP A 41 -5.58 9.49 -4.99
C ASP A 41 -4.35 9.10 -4.15
N LEU A 42 -3.45 8.29 -4.71
CA LEU A 42 -2.22 7.83 -4.07
C LEU A 42 -1.02 8.47 -4.74
N ASP A 43 0.05 8.64 -3.98
CA ASP A 43 1.41 8.82 -4.47
C ASP A 43 2.18 7.47 -4.37
N PRO A 44 3.40 7.38 -4.91
CA PRO A 44 4.18 6.14 -4.87
C PRO A 44 4.45 5.61 -3.45
N GLU A 45 4.72 6.49 -2.49
CA GLU A 45 5.01 6.10 -1.10
C GLU A 45 3.76 5.55 -0.40
N SER A 46 2.62 6.21 -0.56
CA SER A 46 1.32 5.79 -0.04
C SER A 46 0.89 4.46 -0.65
N PHE A 47 1.09 4.28 -1.96
CA PHE A 47 0.82 3.01 -2.65
C PHE A 47 1.62 1.86 -2.02
N ILE A 48 2.94 2.04 -1.89
CA ILE A 48 3.84 1.01 -1.35
C ILE A 48 3.53 0.73 0.12
N THR A 49 3.24 1.78 0.90
CA THR A 49 2.84 1.66 2.31
C THR A 49 1.57 0.82 2.44
N ILE A 50 0.56 1.04 1.61
CA ILE A 50 -0.67 0.22 1.64
C ILE A 50 -0.35 -1.25 1.32
N CYS A 51 0.47 -1.52 0.31
CA CYS A 51 0.86 -2.88 -0.06
C CYS A 51 1.65 -3.57 1.05
N LYS A 52 2.53 -2.84 1.75
CA LYS A 52 3.28 -3.34 2.90
C LYS A 52 2.36 -3.59 4.10
N ASP A 53 1.51 -2.63 4.44
CA ASP A 53 0.63 -2.70 5.60
C ASP A 53 -0.40 -3.81 5.49
N ARG A 54 -0.86 -4.16 4.30
CA ARG A 54 -1.85 -5.22 4.08
C ARG A 54 -1.23 -6.61 3.91
N TYR A 55 0.09 -6.70 3.83
CA TYR A 55 0.80 -7.95 3.63
C TYR A 55 0.49 -8.96 4.74
N ASN A 56 0.18 -10.21 4.36
CA ASN A 56 -0.23 -11.29 5.27
C ASN A 56 -1.43 -10.99 6.19
N LYS A 57 -2.22 -9.93 5.90
CA LYS A 57 -3.47 -9.64 6.63
C LYS A 57 -4.72 -10.20 5.96
N THR A 58 -4.59 -10.72 4.73
CA THR A 58 -5.64 -11.43 4.00
C THR A 58 -5.16 -12.75 3.43
N PRO A 59 -6.09 -13.68 3.08
CA PRO A 59 -5.75 -14.92 2.38
C PRO A 59 -5.09 -14.71 1.00
N ILE A 60 -5.28 -13.53 0.42
CA ILE A 60 -4.64 -13.11 -0.83
C ILE A 60 -3.58 -12.05 -0.52
N ASN A 61 -2.43 -12.15 -1.16
CA ASN A 61 -1.33 -11.20 -1.02
C ASN A 61 -1.45 -10.09 -2.06
N SER A 62 -2.62 -9.49 -2.17
CA SER A 62 -2.89 -8.40 -3.12
C SER A 62 -3.75 -7.31 -2.53
N VAL A 63 -3.56 -6.09 -3.03
CA VAL A 63 -4.41 -4.94 -2.74
C VAL A 63 -5.25 -4.64 -3.97
N THR A 64 -6.57 -4.71 -3.80
CA THR A 64 -7.51 -4.33 -4.84
C THR A 64 -7.59 -2.81 -4.94
N MET A 65 -7.31 -2.28 -6.13
CA MET A 65 -7.44 -0.87 -6.44
C MET A 65 -8.25 -0.69 -7.74
N THR A 66 -8.80 0.51 -7.91
CA THR A 66 -9.59 0.88 -9.10
C THR A 66 -9.05 2.14 -9.76
N GLY A 67 -9.44 2.34 -11.02
CA GLY A 67 -8.96 3.41 -11.89
C GLY A 67 -7.63 3.09 -12.56
N GLU A 68 -7.11 4.11 -13.22
CA GLU A 68 -5.82 4.05 -13.92
C GLU A 68 -4.83 4.99 -13.25
N PHE A 69 -3.54 4.70 -13.39
CA PHE A 69 -2.48 5.62 -13.01
C PHE A 69 -2.59 6.91 -13.85
N PRO A 70 -2.61 8.11 -13.24
CA PRO A 70 -2.50 9.37 -13.97
C PRO A 70 -1.25 9.45 -14.85
N GLU A 71 -1.27 10.34 -15.84
CA GLU A 71 -0.04 10.71 -16.55
C GLU A 71 0.95 11.41 -15.61
N ASN A 72 2.24 11.14 -15.79
CA ASN A 72 3.30 11.68 -14.94
C ASN A 72 3.00 11.47 -13.44
N TRP A 73 2.46 10.29 -13.08
CA TRP A 73 2.04 10.00 -11.71
C TRP A 73 3.18 10.15 -10.71
N VAL A 74 4.36 9.62 -11.04
CA VAL A 74 5.60 9.81 -10.28
C VAL A 74 6.12 11.23 -10.51
N LYS A 75 6.35 11.97 -9.43
CA LYS A 75 6.86 13.35 -9.41
C LYS A 75 8.36 13.36 -9.09
N PRO A 76 9.07 14.47 -9.37
CA PRO A 76 10.48 14.61 -9.02
C PRO A 76 10.78 14.33 -7.54
N ASP A 77 9.91 14.79 -6.64
CA ASP A 77 10.07 14.62 -5.19
C ASP A 77 9.96 13.16 -4.75
N ASP A 78 9.24 12.32 -5.49
CA ASP A 78 9.10 10.89 -5.21
C ASP A 78 10.38 10.10 -5.54
N VAL A 79 11.23 10.64 -6.43
CA VAL A 79 12.41 9.91 -6.95
C VAL A 79 13.37 9.54 -5.84
N GLN A 80 13.62 10.45 -4.90
CA GLN A 80 14.55 10.20 -3.80
C GLN A 80 14.05 9.05 -2.90
N TYR A 81 12.76 9.05 -2.57
CA TYR A 81 12.14 7.97 -1.82
C TYR A 81 12.28 6.65 -2.58
N LEU A 82 11.87 6.60 -3.84
CA LEU A 82 11.90 5.39 -4.66
C LEU A 82 13.32 4.82 -4.83
N ILE A 83 14.33 5.68 -5.00
CA ILE A 83 15.73 5.27 -5.05
C ILE A 83 16.18 4.65 -3.72
N SER A 84 15.76 5.22 -2.58
CA SER A 84 16.14 4.69 -1.26
C SER A 84 15.64 3.26 -1.00
N ILE A 85 14.52 2.88 -1.62
CA ILE A 85 13.89 1.56 -1.46
C ILE A 85 14.11 0.62 -2.64
N ILE A 86 14.81 1.04 -3.71
CA ILE A 86 14.90 0.28 -4.98
C ILE A 86 15.53 -1.10 -4.83
N ARG A 87 16.39 -1.28 -3.82
CA ARG A 87 17.07 -2.54 -3.50
C ARG A 87 16.31 -3.42 -2.51
N SER A 88 15.16 -2.95 -2.00
CA SER A 88 14.42 -3.64 -0.94
C SER A 88 13.78 -4.93 -1.47
N GLN A 89 14.20 -6.07 -0.92
CA GLN A 89 13.58 -7.37 -1.14
C GLN A 89 12.47 -7.67 -0.12
N GLU A 90 12.08 -6.67 0.69
CA GLU A 90 10.98 -6.80 1.63
C GLU A 90 9.69 -7.18 0.89
N LYS A 91 9.01 -8.23 1.38
CA LYS A 91 7.79 -8.74 0.78
C LYS A 91 6.62 -7.82 1.09
N CYS A 92 5.73 -7.66 0.11
CA CYS A 92 4.51 -6.88 0.23
C CYS A 92 3.41 -7.48 -0.64
N CYS A 93 2.18 -6.96 -0.52
CA CYS A 93 1.10 -7.31 -1.42
C CYS A 93 1.40 -6.87 -2.86
N GLY A 94 0.95 -7.67 -3.84
CA GLY A 94 0.83 -7.25 -5.23
C GLY A 94 -0.33 -6.29 -5.47
N TYR A 95 -0.38 -5.75 -6.67
CA TYR A 95 -1.50 -4.96 -7.17
C TYR A 95 -2.52 -5.87 -7.85
N MET A 96 -3.81 -5.63 -7.58
CA MET A 96 -4.91 -6.27 -8.29
C MET A 96 -5.92 -5.20 -8.72
N ASN A 97 -6.26 -5.17 -10.00
CA ASN A 97 -7.34 -4.33 -10.49
C ASN A 97 -8.70 -4.92 -10.05
N ILE A 98 -9.69 -4.06 -9.77
CA ILE A 98 -11.06 -4.50 -9.40
C ILE A 98 -11.73 -5.40 -10.46
N PHE A 99 -11.35 -5.28 -11.73
CA PHE A 99 -11.85 -6.11 -12.82
C PHE A 99 -11.10 -7.44 -12.97
N SER A 100 -10.13 -7.72 -12.10
CA SER A 100 -9.39 -8.97 -12.14
C SER A 100 -10.19 -10.12 -11.54
N SER A 101 -10.20 -11.26 -12.23
CA SER A 101 -10.72 -12.53 -11.71
C SER A 101 -9.63 -13.49 -11.22
N TYR A 102 -8.35 -13.10 -11.37
CA TYR A 102 -7.22 -13.96 -11.02
C TYR A 102 -6.72 -13.64 -9.61
N LEU A 103 -6.92 -14.60 -8.71
CA LEU A 103 -6.43 -14.55 -7.33
C LEU A 103 -5.05 -15.23 -7.28
N SER A 104 -4.07 -14.50 -6.78
CA SER A 104 -2.71 -15.03 -6.56
C SER A 104 -2.31 -14.90 -5.10
N THR A 105 -1.53 -15.87 -4.66
CA THR A 105 -0.86 -15.89 -3.35
C THR A 105 0.62 -15.50 -3.48
N GLU A 106 1.07 -15.15 -4.69
CA GLU A 106 2.43 -14.66 -4.90
C GLU A 106 2.66 -13.36 -4.13
N ASP A 107 3.88 -13.19 -3.62
CA ASP A 107 4.28 -11.94 -3.00
C ASP A 107 4.80 -10.97 -4.05
N ALA A 108 4.71 -9.67 -3.81
CA ALA A 108 5.53 -8.68 -4.47
C ALA A 108 6.76 -8.33 -3.61
N GLU A 109 7.69 -7.57 -4.17
CA GLU A 109 8.79 -6.94 -3.44
C GLU A 109 8.72 -5.43 -3.59
N ILE A 110 9.01 -4.70 -2.51
CA ILE A 110 8.99 -3.23 -2.49
C ILE A 110 9.89 -2.65 -3.60
N GLY A 111 11.10 -3.19 -3.76
CA GLY A 111 12.03 -2.77 -4.81
C GLY A 111 11.49 -3.02 -6.22
N GLY A 112 10.67 -4.07 -6.41
CA GLY A 112 10.01 -4.35 -7.68
C GLY A 112 9.05 -3.24 -8.12
N PHE A 113 8.24 -2.72 -7.19
CA PHE A 113 7.38 -1.56 -7.49
C PHE A 113 8.21 -0.30 -7.74
N ALA A 114 9.23 -0.05 -6.92
CA ALA A 114 10.11 1.10 -7.10
C ALA A 114 10.77 1.12 -8.49
N ILE A 115 11.22 -0.03 -8.99
CA ILE A 115 11.76 -0.19 -10.35
C ILE A 115 10.72 0.21 -11.40
N ILE A 116 9.48 -0.27 -11.30
CA ILE A 116 8.42 0.07 -12.26
C ILE A 116 8.15 1.58 -12.25
N PHE A 117 8.00 2.16 -11.07
CA PHE A 117 7.69 3.58 -10.91
C PHE A 117 8.83 4.46 -11.43
N LEU A 118 10.07 4.17 -11.09
CA LEU A 118 11.24 4.89 -11.61
C LEU A 118 11.37 4.75 -13.12
N ASN A 119 11.17 3.56 -13.68
CA ASN A 119 11.18 3.38 -15.14
C ASN A 119 10.09 4.20 -15.84
N SER A 120 8.90 4.32 -15.24
CA SER A 120 7.83 5.16 -15.77
C SER A 120 8.23 6.65 -15.79
N TYR A 121 8.90 7.11 -14.73
CA TYR A 121 9.42 8.47 -14.62
C TYR A 121 10.51 8.75 -15.67
N ILE A 122 11.52 7.88 -15.74
CA ILE A 122 12.67 8.00 -16.66
C ILE A 122 12.20 8.01 -18.12
N SER A 123 11.28 7.10 -18.45
CA SER A 123 10.80 6.95 -19.83
C SER A 123 9.64 7.87 -20.20
N LYS A 124 9.13 8.67 -19.25
CA LYS A 124 7.94 9.53 -19.39
C LYS A 124 6.72 8.74 -19.91
N LYS A 125 6.55 7.52 -19.42
CA LYS A 125 5.44 6.63 -19.79
C LYS A 125 4.45 6.49 -18.65
N LYS A 126 3.17 6.36 -19.01
CA LYS A 126 2.10 6.01 -18.07
C LYS A 126 2.37 4.62 -17.48
N ILE A 127 2.21 4.48 -16.17
CA ILE A 127 2.31 3.18 -15.50
C ILE A 127 1.17 2.28 -15.96
N ASN A 128 1.50 1.03 -16.26
CA ASN A 128 0.54 -0.03 -16.55
C ASN A 128 0.93 -1.29 -15.78
N LEU A 129 0.13 -1.65 -14.77
CA LEU A 129 0.29 -2.87 -13.97
C LEU A 129 -0.64 -4.00 -14.44
N GLY A 130 -1.37 -3.82 -15.55
CA GLY A 130 -2.35 -4.78 -16.06
C GLY A 130 -3.52 -5.01 -15.10
N LEU A 131 -4.05 -6.24 -15.10
CA LEU A 131 -5.08 -6.67 -14.15
C LEU A 131 -4.49 -7.14 -12.81
N ASN A 132 -3.23 -7.56 -12.80
CA ASN A 132 -2.51 -8.07 -11.64
C ASN A 132 -1.00 -7.84 -11.82
N CYS A 133 -0.31 -7.49 -10.74
CA CYS A 133 1.14 -7.29 -10.78
C CYS A 133 1.81 -7.65 -9.45
N TYR A 134 2.81 -8.54 -9.51
CA TYR A 134 3.61 -9.02 -8.36
C TYR A 134 5.10 -8.83 -8.64
N PRO A 135 5.58 -7.58 -8.74
CA PRO A 135 6.92 -7.32 -9.24
C PRO A 135 7.98 -7.79 -8.25
N LYS A 136 9.11 -8.24 -8.79
CA LYS A 136 10.30 -8.65 -8.04
C LYS A 136 11.43 -7.68 -8.29
N THR A 137 12.35 -7.62 -7.35
CA THR A 137 13.57 -6.84 -7.49
C THR A 137 14.44 -7.44 -8.60
N ASP A 138 14.92 -6.60 -9.52
CA ASP A 138 15.81 -7.00 -10.60
C ASP A 138 17.14 -6.24 -10.56
N ARG A 139 18.25 -6.97 -10.49
CA ARG A 139 19.59 -6.38 -10.31
C ARG A 139 20.03 -5.55 -11.52
N GLU A 140 19.70 -5.99 -12.72
CA GLU A 140 20.07 -5.27 -13.95
C GLU A 140 19.28 -3.96 -14.08
N SER A 141 18.00 -3.98 -13.74
CA SER A 141 17.16 -2.78 -13.69
C SER A 141 17.64 -1.80 -12.64
N ILE A 142 17.97 -2.26 -11.42
CA ILE A 142 18.55 -1.41 -10.37
C ILE A 142 19.80 -0.71 -10.87
N LYS A 143 20.74 -1.47 -11.46
CA LYS A 143 22.01 -0.92 -11.95
C LYS A 143 21.78 0.18 -12.99
N LYS A 144 20.86 -0.02 -13.94
CA LYS A 144 20.52 0.97 -14.96
C LYS A 144 19.94 2.25 -14.33
N ILE A 145 19.03 2.10 -13.38
CA ILE A 145 18.37 3.21 -12.70
C ILE A 145 19.36 3.99 -11.82
N GLU A 146 20.27 3.31 -11.11
CA GLU A 146 21.30 3.96 -10.30
C GLU A 146 22.31 4.75 -11.13
N ILE A 147 22.69 4.23 -12.31
CA ILE A 147 23.54 4.96 -13.26
C ILE A 147 22.83 6.23 -13.73
N TRP A 148 21.57 6.12 -14.15
CA TRP A 148 20.76 7.27 -14.54
C TRP A 148 20.64 8.31 -13.42
N TYR A 149 20.40 7.87 -12.18
CA TYR A 149 20.27 8.76 -11.03
C TYR A 149 21.56 9.53 -10.76
N LYS A 150 22.72 8.86 -10.78
CA LYS A 150 24.02 9.51 -10.62
C LYS A 150 24.30 10.54 -11.73
N SER A 151 23.99 10.21 -12.97
CA SER A 151 24.19 11.11 -14.10
C SER A 151 23.28 12.34 -14.07
N SER A 152 22.05 12.20 -13.58
CA SER A 152 21.10 13.32 -13.46
C SER A 152 21.40 14.25 -12.29
N VAL A 153 21.90 13.72 -11.17
CA VAL A 153 22.32 14.53 -10.00
C VAL A 153 23.55 15.39 -10.30
N HIS A 154 24.42 15.00 -11.24
CA HIS A 154 25.60 15.80 -11.63
C HIS A 154 25.36 16.72 -12.83
N ALA A 155 24.17 16.66 -13.45
CA ALA A 155 23.80 17.51 -14.58
C ALA A 155 23.02 18.78 -14.17
N ASN A 156 22.62 18.87 -12.90
CA ASN A 156 21.99 20.03 -12.26
C ASN A 156 22.95 20.70 -11.29
#